data_AF-A0A820KNC3-F1
#
_entry.id   AF-A0A820KNC3-F1
#
_cell.length_a   1.000
_cell.length_b   1.000
_cell.length_c   1.000
_cell.angle_alpha   90.00
_cell.angle_beta   90.00
_cell.angle_gamma   90.00
#
_symmetry.space_group_name_H-M   'P 1'
#
loop_
_entity.id
_entity.type
_entity.pdbx_description
1 polymer ?
#
loop_
_entity_poly.entity_id
_entity_poly.type
_entity_poly.pdbx_seq_one_letter_code
_entity_poly.pdbx_strand_id
1 'polypeptide(L)' 'MHRARRDHTAAVLINGEVLVAGGFNNGAINNAELYDPSTETWTTIN' A
#
# COMPACT_ATOMS: atom_id res chain seq x y z
N MET A 1 3.16 5.46 4.09
CA MET A 1 2.96 4.02 4.35
C MET A 1 2.95 3.87 5.85
N HIS A 2 1.93 3.25 6.41
CA HIS A 2 1.76 3.09 7.86
C HIS A 2 2.49 1.86 8.40
N ARG A 3 2.68 0.83 7.58
CA ARG A 3 3.42 -0.37 7.96
C ARG A 3 4.57 -0.61 7.01
N ALA A 4 5.79 -0.66 7.54
CA ALA A 4 6.93 -1.19 6.80
C ALA A 4 6.58 -2.58 6.26
N ARG A 5 6.85 -2.81 4.98
CA ARG A 5 6.58 -4.06 4.27
C ARG A 5 7.64 -4.27 3.19
N ARG A 6 8.07 -5.51 3.00
CA ARG A 6 8.90 -5.95 1.86
C ARG A 6 8.15 -6.98 1.04
N ASP A 7 8.63 -7.29 -0.16
CA ASP A 7 8.04 -8.31 -1.05
C ASP A 7 6.54 -8.08 -1.34
N HIS A 8 6.12 -6.81 -1.31
CA HIS A 8 4.75 -6.40 -1.61
C HIS A 8 4.58 -6.21 -3.13
N THR A 9 3.32 -6.17 -3.58
CA THR A 9 2.99 -5.74 -4.95
C THR A 9 2.51 -4.30 -4.93
N ALA A 10 2.97 -3.49 -5.87
CA ALA A 10 2.50 -2.12 -6.06
C ALA A 10 1.96 -1.93 -7.50
N ALA A 11 0.83 -1.25 -7.64
CA ALA A 11 0.22 -0.92 -8.92
C ALA A 11 -0.29 0.52 -8.93
N VAL A 12 -0.07 1.23 -10.02
CA VAL A 12 -0.65 2.56 -10.27
C VAL A 12 -2.06 2.38 -10.83
N LEU A 13 -3.03 3.06 -10.23
CA LEU A 13 -4.43 3.05 -10.66
C LEU A 13 -4.69 4.14 -11.72
N ILE A 14 -5.82 4.04 -12.42
CA ILE A 14 -6.17 4.98 -13.50
C ILE A 14 -6.30 6.43 -13.03
N ASN A 15 -6.62 6.65 -11.76
CA ASN A 15 -6.72 7.96 -11.13
C ASN A 15 -5.39 8.49 -10.57
N GLY A 16 -4.28 7.75 -10.73
CA GLY A 16 -2.95 8.15 -10.28
C GLY A 16 -2.59 7.73 -8.85
N GLU A 17 -3.50 7.12 -8.10
CA GLU A 17 -3.19 6.54 -6.79
C GLU A 17 -2.34 5.27 -6.93
N VAL A 18 -1.61 4.91 -5.87
CA VAL A 18 -0.80 3.67 -5.83
C VAL A 18 -1.39 2.70 -4.82
N LEU A 19 -1.87 1.55 -5.31
CA LEU A 19 -2.28 0.44 -4.46
C LEU A 19 -1.06 -0.40 -4.11
N VAL A 20 -0.81 -0.58 -2.82
CA VAL A 20 0.24 -1.43 -2.28
C VAL A 20 -0.39 -2.58 -1.50
N ALA A 21 -0.30 -3.80 -2.01
CA ALA A 21 -0.97 -4.98 -1.44
C ALA A 21 0.03 -5.99 -0.87
N GLY A 22 -0.28 -6.50 0.33
CA GLY A 22 0.42 -7.62 0.95
C GLY A 22 1.88 -7.33 1.28
N GLY A 23 2.71 -8.36 1.14
CA GLY A 23 4.12 -8.34 1.54
C GLY A 23 4.34 -8.93 2.94
N PHE A 24 5.54 -8.73 3.46
CA PHE A 24 6.00 -9.34 4.70
C PHE A 24 6.62 -8.32 5.65
N ASN A 25 6.29 -8.43 6.94
CA ASN A 25 6.99 -7.78 8.03
C ASN A 25 6.78 -8.59 9.32
N ASN A 26 7.78 -9.37 9.71
CA ASN A 26 7.71 -10.36 10.81
C ASN A 26 6.53 -11.34 10.69
N GLY A 27 5.95 -11.47 9.50
CA GLY A 27 4.72 -12.20 9.20
C GLY A 27 4.10 -11.71 7.88
N ALA A 28 3.23 -12.51 7.28
CA ALA A 28 2.48 -12.11 6.10
C ALA A 28 1.53 -10.96 6.45
N ILE A 29 1.52 -9.91 5.63
CA ILE A 29 0.59 -8.80 5.76
C ILE A 29 -0.65 -9.10 4.92
N ASN A 30 -1.81 -9.08 5.56
CA ASN A 30 -3.10 -9.40 4.96
C ASN A 30 -3.93 -8.15 4.62
N ASN A 31 -3.30 -6.98 4.53
CA ASN A 31 -3.95 -5.73 4.15
C ASN A 31 -3.24 -5.03 2.99
N ALA A 32 -3.91 -4.04 2.44
CA ALA A 32 -3.37 -3.12 1.46
C ALA A 32 -3.31 -1.69 2.01
N GLU A 33 -2.55 -0.84 1.35
CA GLU A 33 -2.57 0.60 1.56
C GLU A 33 -2.69 1.30 0.22
N LEU A 34 -3.48 2.38 0.17
CA LEU A 34 -3.59 3.28 -0.97
C LEU A 34 -2.77 4.53 -0.69
N TYR A 35 -1.90 4.91 -1.61
CA TYR A 35 -1.21 6.19 -1.58
C TYR A 35 -1.85 7.15 -2.57
N ASP A 36 -2.22 8.33 -2.08
CA ASP A 36 -2.65 9.46 -2.89
C ASP A 36 -1.52 10.49 -2.99
N PRO A 37 -0.86 10.63 -4.15
CA PRO A 37 0.21 11.61 -4.35
C PRO A 37 -0.26 13.07 -4.27
N SER A 38 -1.55 13.35 -4.48
CA SER A 38 -2.07 14.73 -4.47
C SER A 38 -2.17 15.30 -3.06
N THR A 39 -2.38 14.43 -2.08
CA THR A 39 -2.47 14.78 -0.65
C THR A 39 -1.29 14.27 0.16
N GLU A 40 -0.40 13.49 -0.46
CA GLU A 40 0.71 12.77 0.19
C GLU A 40 0.25 11.84 1.33
N THR A 41 -1.00 11.37 1.27
CA THR A 41 -1.58 10.56 2.34
C THR A 41 -1.61 9.08 2.00
N TRP A 42 -1.65 8.26 3.05
CA TRP A 42 -1.83 6.83 2.96
C TRP A 42 -3.14 6.45 3.64
N THR A 43 -3.90 5.52 3.05
CA THR A 43 -5.12 4.96 3.63
C THR A 43 -5.01 3.44 3.69
N THR A 44 -5.23 2.86 4.87
CA THR A 44 -5.26 1.39 5.03
C THR A 44 -6.57 0.84 4.49
N ILE A 45 -6.49 -0.24 3.69
CA ILE A 45 -7.63 -0.97 3.14
C ILE A 45 -7.51 -2.44 3.57
N ASN A 46 -8.59 -3.00 4.12
CA ASN A 46 -8.67 -4.40 4.56
C ASN A 46 -9.46 -5.25 3.57
#